data_AF-A0A2N9XNK7-F1
#
_entry.id   AF-A0A2N9XNK7-F1
#
_cell.length_a   1.000
_cell.length_b   1.000
_cell.length_c   1.000
_cell.angle_alpha   90.00
_cell.angle_beta   90.00
_cell.angle_gamma   90.00
#
_symmetry.space_group_name_H-M   'P 1'
#
loop_
_entity.id
_entity.type
_entity.pdbx_description
1 polymer ?
#
loop_
_entity_poly.entity_id
_entity_poly.type
_entity_poly.pdbx_seq_one_letter_code
_entity_poly.pdbx_strand_id
1 'polypeptide(L)'
;MCASAERLDIRVKTTTISNQGGWEANTSFKSAYLLRERDLVSGPMLYVDVDAVFHVSPLKYLAGLDCDIAVYYDLGDGHLVSATLFLQDTKAVRHLLAEWNQQCVAHPEIWDQKVLQSIIAADQASARPRYKVFHLPVGFCWIFDREDNLRAPKQQVYIEQLQAARVVHENLRTSGKLFSIRKSKVQRRMDRIREIEDILFRHSSDGSL
;
A
#
# COMPACT_ATOMS: atom_id res chain seq x y z
N MET A 1 1.87 3.24 10.99
CA MET A 1 3.10 3.04 10.20
C MET A 1 4.41 3.32 10.96
N CYS A 2 4.78 4.56 11.31
CA CYS A 2 6.14 4.86 11.81
C CYS A 2 6.55 4.07 13.06
N ALA A 3 5.69 3.98 14.09
CA ALA A 3 6.00 3.25 15.31
C ALA A 3 6.30 1.76 15.07
N SER A 4 5.52 1.09 14.19
CA SER A 4 5.79 -0.30 13.82
C SER A 4 7.08 -0.47 13.01
N ALA A 5 7.44 0.52 12.19
CA ALA A 5 8.67 0.50 11.41
C ALA A 5 9.91 0.68 12.31
N GLU A 6 9.84 1.63 13.25
CA GLU A 6 10.90 1.89 14.24
C GLU A 6 11.17 0.67 15.11
N ARG A 7 10.12 0.00 15.61
CA ARG A 7 10.23 -1.27 16.35
C ARG A 7 10.99 -2.36 15.57
N LEU A 8 11.00 -2.30 14.25
CA LEU A 8 11.62 -3.28 13.35
C LEU A 8 12.91 -2.78 12.69
N ASP A 9 13.44 -1.63 13.15
CA ASP A 9 14.63 -0.98 12.59
C ASP A 9 14.52 -0.69 11.08
N ILE A 10 13.30 -0.33 10.63
CA ILE A 10 13.03 0.03 9.25
C ILE A 10 13.13 1.56 9.14
N ARG A 11 14.09 2.04 8.35
CA ARG A 11 14.19 3.46 8.02
C ARG A 11 13.00 3.91 7.18
N VAL A 12 12.31 4.93 7.64
CA VAL A 12 11.14 5.50 6.98
C VAL A 12 11.44 6.92 6.50
N LYS A 13 11.07 7.23 5.26
CA LYS A 13 10.96 8.60 4.76
C LYS A 13 9.49 8.91 4.52
N THR A 14 8.96 9.91 5.22
CA THR A 14 7.60 10.40 5.04
C THR A 14 7.60 11.83 4.54
N THR A 15 6.72 12.14 3.59
CA THR A 15 6.51 13.49 3.09
C THR A 15 5.04 13.85 3.25
N THR A 16 4.76 14.94 3.95
CA THR A 16 3.41 15.49 4.05
C THR A 16 3.05 16.22 2.77
N ILE A 17 1.98 15.79 2.10
CA ILE A 17 1.45 16.45 0.91
C ILE A 17 0.25 17.27 1.34
N SER A 18 0.33 18.59 1.17
CA SER A 18 -0.82 19.48 1.39
C SER A 18 -1.95 19.11 0.43
N ASN A 19 -3.20 19.19 0.90
CA ASN A 19 -4.36 18.98 0.04
C ASN A 19 -4.30 19.94 -1.16
N GLN A 20 -4.19 19.42 -2.39
CA GLN A 20 -4.15 20.24 -3.60
C GLN A 20 -5.54 20.52 -4.19
N GLY A 21 -6.61 20.18 -3.46
CA GLY A 21 -7.99 20.48 -3.84
C GLY A 21 -8.74 19.26 -4.35
N GLY A 22 -9.16 19.32 -5.63
CA GLY A 22 -10.08 18.36 -6.26
C GLY A 22 -9.56 16.92 -6.32
N TRP A 23 -10.48 15.99 -6.57
CA TRP A 23 -10.17 14.55 -6.63
C TRP A 23 -9.16 14.25 -7.76
N GLU A 24 -9.24 14.98 -8.87
CA GLU A 24 -8.34 14.92 -10.03
C GLU A 24 -6.90 15.37 -9.73
N ALA A 25 -6.72 16.29 -8.78
CA ALA A 25 -5.39 16.69 -8.31
C ALA A 25 -4.76 15.60 -7.41
N ASN A 26 -5.59 14.72 -6.85
CA ASN A 26 -5.18 13.71 -5.90
C ASN A 26 -4.89 12.34 -6.54
N THR A 27 -5.36 12.11 -7.78
CA THR A 27 -5.28 10.80 -8.46
C THR A 27 -3.89 10.46 -8.99
N SER A 28 -2.97 11.41 -9.10
CA SER A 28 -1.58 11.19 -9.54
C SER A 28 -0.55 11.31 -8.40
N PHE A 29 -0.97 11.54 -7.15
CA PHE A 29 -0.01 11.81 -6.07
C PHE A 29 0.99 10.69 -5.85
N LYS A 30 0.53 9.44 -5.88
CA LYS A 30 1.42 8.30 -5.59
C LYS A 30 2.49 8.16 -6.67
N SER A 31 2.11 8.22 -7.95
CA SER A 31 3.04 8.10 -9.07
C SER A 31 3.99 9.29 -9.16
N ALA A 32 3.48 10.52 -9.02
CA ALA A 32 4.29 11.74 -9.00
C ALA A 32 5.29 11.75 -7.83
N TYR A 33 4.83 11.38 -6.64
CA TYR A 33 5.67 11.28 -5.44
C TYR A 33 6.78 10.25 -5.63
N LEU A 34 6.45 9.03 -6.04
CA LEU A 34 7.44 7.96 -6.21
C LEU A 34 8.45 8.27 -7.31
N LEU A 35 8.03 8.90 -8.40
CA LEU A 35 8.93 9.37 -9.46
C LEU A 35 9.92 10.38 -8.92
N ARG A 36 9.44 11.42 -8.20
CA ARG A 36 10.30 12.42 -7.57
C ARG A 36 11.26 11.80 -6.55
N GLU A 37 10.76 10.92 -5.69
CA GLU A 37 11.56 10.24 -4.67
C GLU A 37 12.64 9.35 -5.28
N ARG A 38 12.38 8.79 -6.47
CA ARG A 38 13.36 7.99 -7.18
C ARG A 38 14.57 8.78 -7.69
N ASP A 39 14.44 10.09 -7.86
CA ASP A 39 15.58 10.95 -8.20
C ASP A 39 16.42 11.33 -6.97
N LEU A 40 15.85 11.20 -5.76
CA LEU A 40 16.50 11.61 -4.52
C LEU A 40 17.13 10.44 -3.75
N VAL A 41 16.66 9.22 -3.99
CA VAL A 41 17.05 8.03 -3.23
C VAL A 41 17.68 7.00 -4.17
N SER A 42 18.84 6.47 -3.78
CA SER A 42 19.47 5.32 -4.43
C SER A 42 19.11 4.02 -3.73
N GLY A 43 19.12 2.91 -4.47
CA GLY A 43 18.75 1.58 -3.97
C GLY A 43 17.24 1.33 -3.93
N PRO A 44 16.80 0.11 -3.58
CA PRO A 44 15.40 -0.30 -3.64
C PRO A 44 14.49 0.55 -2.73
N MET A 45 13.25 0.77 -3.15
CA MET A 45 12.20 1.40 -2.35
C MET A 45 11.09 0.42 -2.04
N LEU A 46 10.62 0.47 -0.79
CA LEU A 46 9.33 -0.08 -0.40
C LEU A 46 8.39 1.09 -0.15
N TYR A 47 7.37 1.22 -0.98
CA TYR A 47 6.24 2.10 -0.72
C TYR A 47 5.17 1.35 0.07
N VAL A 48 4.59 2.02 1.06
CA VAL A 48 3.39 1.58 1.77
C VAL A 48 2.46 2.77 1.98
N ASP A 49 1.15 2.53 2.01
CA ASP A 49 0.17 3.53 2.45
C ASP A 49 0.44 3.93 3.92
N VAL A 50 0.05 5.16 4.29
CA VAL A 50 0.34 5.74 5.62
C VAL A 50 -0.34 4.99 6.78
N ASP A 51 -1.41 4.26 6.49
CA ASP A 51 -2.16 3.45 7.43
C ASP A 51 -1.68 1.99 7.50
N ALA A 52 -0.52 1.70 6.89
CA ALA A 52 0.14 0.42 7.02
C ALA A 52 0.74 0.19 8.42
N VAL A 53 0.81 -1.07 8.82
CA VAL A 53 1.44 -1.55 10.04
C VAL A 53 2.36 -2.72 9.71
N PHE A 54 3.62 -2.60 10.11
CA PHE A 54 4.61 -3.67 9.93
C PHE A 54 4.55 -4.64 11.12
N HIS A 55 4.26 -5.91 10.85
CA HIS A 55 4.26 -6.98 11.85
C HIS A 55 5.61 -7.70 11.92
N VAL A 56 6.24 -7.87 10.77
CA VAL A 56 7.57 -8.47 10.60
C VAL A 56 8.33 -7.67 9.56
N SER A 57 9.66 -7.53 9.73
CA SER A 57 10.48 -6.81 8.76
C SER A 57 10.39 -7.47 7.37
N PRO A 58 9.91 -6.76 6.34
CA PRO A 58 9.82 -7.31 4.99
C PRO A 58 11.17 -7.32 4.27
N LEU A 59 12.17 -6.62 4.81
CA LEU A 59 13.41 -6.27 4.10
C LEU A 59 14.19 -7.50 3.63
N LYS A 60 14.31 -8.54 4.47
CA LYS A 60 15.02 -9.77 4.10
C LYS A 60 14.32 -10.51 2.96
N TYR A 61 12.99 -10.58 3.00
CA TYR A 61 12.20 -11.21 1.94
C TYR A 61 12.37 -10.43 0.63
N LEU A 62 12.20 -9.11 0.68
CA LEU A 62 12.28 -8.24 -0.49
C LEU A 62 13.69 -8.21 -1.11
N ALA A 63 14.74 -8.22 -0.29
CA ALA A 63 16.14 -8.25 -0.76
C ALA A 63 16.50 -9.52 -1.54
N GLY A 64 15.74 -10.60 -1.36
CA GLY A 64 15.91 -11.85 -2.11
C GLY A 64 15.15 -11.89 -3.44
N LEU A 65 14.34 -10.87 -3.75
CA LEU A 65 13.59 -10.84 -4.99
C LEU A 65 14.46 -10.37 -6.16
N ASP A 66 14.47 -11.16 -7.22
CA ASP A 66 15.04 -10.78 -8.50
C ASP A 66 13.90 -10.25 -9.38
N CYS A 67 13.57 -8.96 -9.22
CA CYS A 67 12.51 -8.27 -9.97
C CYS A 67 12.80 -6.77 -10.09
N ASP A 68 12.15 -6.11 -11.05
CA ASP A 68 12.11 -4.66 -11.11
C ASP A 68 11.05 -4.10 -10.18
N ILE A 69 9.87 -4.71 -10.18
CA ILE A 69 8.73 -4.29 -9.37
C ILE A 69 8.05 -5.51 -8.74
N ALA A 70 7.65 -5.39 -7.47
CA ALA A 70 6.75 -6.35 -6.84
C ALA A 70 5.44 -5.69 -6.41
N VAL A 71 4.32 -6.31 -6.79
CA VAL A 71 2.96 -5.82 -6.55
C VAL A 71 2.07 -6.95 -6.03
N TYR A 72 1.02 -6.62 -5.29
CA TYR A 72 -0.02 -7.58 -4.92
C TYR A 72 -1.21 -7.47 -5.86
N TYR A 73 -1.73 -8.62 -6.31
CA TYR A 73 -3.00 -8.72 -7.01
C TYR A 73 -4.02 -9.40 -6.11
N ASP A 74 -5.21 -8.82 -6.02
CA ASP A 74 -6.23 -9.31 -5.13
C ASP A 74 -6.76 -10.70 -5.50
N LEU A 75 -6.93 -11.57 -4.49
CA LEU A 75 -7.42 -12.94 -4.70
C LEU A 75 -8.92 -13.03 -5.00
N GLY A 76 -9.67 -11.96 -4.77
CA GLY A 76 -11.09 -11.87 -5.03
C GLY A 76 -11.38 -11.73 -6.52
N ASP A 77 -10.90 -10.64 -7.11
CA ASP A 77 -11.24 -10.17 -8.46
C ASP A 77 -10.00 -9.88 -9.35
N GLY A 78 -8.79 -10.10 -8.84
CA GLY A 78 -7.55 -9.96 -9.61
C GLY A 78 -7.07 -8.53 -9.85
N HIS A 79 -7.62 -7.51 -9.18
CA HIS A 79 -7.11 -6.14 -9.35
C HIS A 79 -5.79 -5.92 -8.61
N LEU A 80 -4.92 -5.08 -9.17
CA LEU A 80 -3.70 -4.64 -8.52
C LEU A 80 -4.05 -3.75 -7.32
N VAL A 81 -3.45 -4.06 -6.17
CA VAL A 81 -3.54 -3.25 -4.96
C VAL A 81 -2.22 -2.51 -4.77
N SER A 82 -2.25 -1.19 -4.91
CA SER A 82 -1.06 -0.33 -4.84
C SER A 82 -0.69 0.16 -3.44
N ALA A 83 -1.32 -0.40 -2.40
CA ALA A 83 -1.07 -0.04 -1.00
C ALA A 83 0.32 -0.49 -0.51
N THR A 84 0.95 -1.44 -1.22
CA THR A 84 2.34 -1.84 -1.04
C THR A 84 2.97 -2.03 -2.42
N LEU A 85 4.09 -1.37 -2.69
CA LEU A 85 4.86 -1.54 -3.93
C LEU A 85 6.34 -1.67 -3.57
N PHE A 86 7.02 -2.69 -4.09
CA PHE A 86 8.48 -2.78 -4.04
C PHE A 86 9.06 -2.40 -5.40
N LEU A 87 10.04 -1.51 -5.40
CA LEU A 87 10.60 -0.88 -6.59
C LEU A 87 12.12 -0.95 -6.53
N GLN A 88 12.73 -1.72 -7.43
CA GLN A 88 14.18 -1.82 -7.54
C GLN A 88 14.79 -0.54 -8.14
N ASP A 89 16.07 -0.26 -7.88
CA ASP A 89 16.75 0.89 -8.50
C ASP A 89 17.27 0.56 -9.91
N THR A 90 16.36 0.39 -10.86
CA THR A 90 16.70 0.10 -12.26
C THR A 90 16.20 1.17 -13.20
N LYS A 91 16.77 1.23 -14.41
CA LYS A 91 16.26 2.08 -15.50
C LYS A 91 14.83 1.69 -15.90
N ALA A 92 14.48 0.41 -15.80
CA ALA A 92 13.15 -0.08 -16.09
C ALA A 92 12.13 0.49 -15.09
N VAL A 93 12.45 0.50 -13.79
CA VAL A 93 11.58 1.13 -12.78
C VAL A 93 11.45 2.64 -12.97
N ARG A 94 12.53 3.35 -13.30
CA ARG A 94 12.46 4.79 -13.61
C ARG A 94 11.51 5.06 -14.79
N HIS A 95 11.61 4.24 -15.83
CA HIS A 95 10.70 4.32 -16.97
C HIS A 95 9.25 4.02 -16.57
N LEU A 96 9.02 2.97 -15.77
CA LEU A 96 7.68 2.62 -15.29
C LEU A 96 7.04 3.75 -14.48
N LEU A 97 7.78 4.37 -13.56
CA LEU A 97 7.28 5.49 -12.75
C LEU A 97 6.97 6.72 -13.61
N ALA A 98 7.79 7.00 -14.62
CA ALA A 98 7.56 8.11 -15.56
C ALA A 98 6.29 7.87 -16.39
N GLU A 99 6.15 6.68 -16.98
CA GLU A 99 4.97 6.29 -17.76
C GLU A 99 3.71 6.30 -16.88
N TRP A 100 3.78 5.75 -15.67
CA TRP A 100 2.66 5.72 -14.74
C TRP A 100 2.21 7.14 -14.36
N ASN A 101 3.15 8.03 -14.04
CA ASN A 101 2.82 9.41 -13.75
C ASN A 101 2.20 10.13 -14.96
N GLN A 102 2.80 9.96 -16.15
CA GLN A 102 2.28 10.55 -17.38
C GLN A 102 0.84 10.09 -17.67
N GLN A 103 0.57 8.81 -17.55
CA GLN A 103 -0.76 8.22 -17.79
C GLN A 103 -1.78 8.67 -16.74
N CYS A 104 -1.40 8.75 -15.46
CA CYS A 104 -2.27 9.31 -14.42
C CYS A 104 -2.63 10.78 -14.68
N VAL A 105 -1.68 11.59 -15.18
CA VAL A 105 -1.93 12.99 -15.54
C VAL A 105 -2.81 13.10 -16.79
N ALA A 106 -2.63 12.21 -17.77
CA ALA A 106 -3.44 12.18 -18.99
C ALA A 106 -4.88 11.69 -18.74
N HIS A 107 -5.07 10.84 -17.73
CA HIS A 107 -6.34 10.19 -17.40
C HIS A 107 -6.70 10.35 -15.92
N PRO A 108 -6.90 11.59 -15.43
CA PRO A 108 -7.13 11.86 -14.01
C PRO A 108 -8.41 11.21 -13.46
N GLU A 109 -9.34 10.82 -14.31
CA GLU A 109 -10.56 10.10 -13.98
C GLU A 109 -10.33 8.64 -13.58
N ILE A 110 -9.18 8.07 -13.95
CA ILE A 110 -8.83 6.67 -13.67
C ILE A 110 -7.99 6.59 -12.40
N TRP A 111 -8.32 5.65 -11.52
CA TRP A 111 -7.53 5.40 -10.31
C TRP A 111 -6.09 5.01 -10.66
N ASP A 112 -5.12 5.59 -9.98
CA ASP A 112 -3.68 5.33 -10.14
C ASP A 112 -3.35 3.85 -10.23
N GLN A 113 -3.93 3.03 -9.35
CA GLN A 113 -3.68 1.59 -9.32
C GLN A 113 -4.15 0.86 -10.59
N LYS A 114 -5.25 1.33 -11.20
CA LYS A 114 -5.77 0.76 -12.46
C LYS A 114 -4.88 1.17 -13.63
N VAL A 115 -4.38 2.41 -13.62
CA VAL A 115 -3.40 2.86 -14.61
C VAL A 115 -2.14 1.99 -14.53
N LEU A 116 -1.58 1.78 -13.32
CA LEU A 116 -0.41 0.93 -13.13
C LEU A 116 -0.65 -0.51 -13.60
N GLN A 117 -1.81 -1.09 -13.25
CA GLN A 117 -2.19 -2.42 -13.70
C GLN A 117 -2.23 -2.52 -15.24
N SER A 118 -2.81 -1.54 -15.91
CA SER A 118 -2.90 -1.51 -17.38
C SER A 118 -1.52 -1.42 -18.04
N ILE A 119 -0.62 -0.58 -17.50
CA ILE A 119 0.76 -0.47 -18.00
C ILE A 119 1.49 -1.80 -17.87
N ILE A 120 1.42 -2.44 -16.69
CA ILE A 120 2.04 -3.74 -16.46
C ILE A 120 1.45 -4.80 -17.39
N ALA A 121 0.12 -4.88 -17.50
CA ALA A 121 -0.54 -5.86 -18.34
C ALA A 121 -0.17 -5.71 -19.82
N ALA A 122 -0.12 -4.47 -20.32
CA ALA A 122 0.29 -4.18 -21.70
C ALA A 122 1.76 -4.56 -21.95
N ASP A 123 2.65 -4.29 -21.00
CA ASP A 123 4.06 -4.68 -21.09
C ASP A 123 4.24 -6.20 -21.12
N GLN A 124 3.56 -6.91 -20.21
CA GLN A 124 3.63 -8.37 -20.11
C GLN A 124 3.01 -9.07 -21.34
N ALA A 125 2.04 -8.45 -22.00
CA ALA A 125 1.47 -8.95 -23.26
C ALA A 125 2.33 -8.67 -24.49
N SER A 126 3.37 -7.84 -24.37
CA SER A 126 4.25 -7.48 -25.49
C SER A 126 5.22 -8.62 -25.84
N ALA A 127 5.71 -8.62 -27.09
CA ALA A 127 6.71 -9.61 -27.53
C ALA A 127 8.06 -9.51 -26.80
N ARG A 128 8.32 -8.37 -26.13
CA ARG A 128 9.56 -8.10 -25.39
C ARG A 128 9.22 -7.31 -24.11
N PRO A 129 8.70 -7.97 -23.06
CA PRO A 129 8.37 -7.32 -21.81
C PRO A 129 9.59 -6.59 -21.24
N ARG A 130 9.37 -5.36 -20.78
CA ARG A 130 10.40 -4.50 -20.21
C ARG A 130 10.58 -4.73 -18.72
N TYR A 131 9.51 -5.07 -18.01
CA TYR A 131 9.51 -5.14 -16.55
C TYR A 131 9.53 -6.57 -16.06
N LYS A 132 10.44 -6.89 -15.14
CA LYS A 132 10.36 -8.11 -14.36
C LYS A 132 9.45 -7.91 -13.16
N VAL A 133 8.23 -8.43 -13.25
CA VAL A 133 7.18 -8.25 -12.24
C VAL A 133 7.13 -9.45 -11.31
N PHE A 134 7.14 -9.20 -10.00
CA PHE A 134 6.91 -10.21 -8.97
C PHE A 134 5.54 -10.01 -8.31
N HIS A 135 4.82 -11.11 -8.07
CA HIS A 135 3.54 -11.07 -7.36
C HIS A 135 3.77 -11.29 -5.86
N LEU A 136 3.63 -10.24 -5.08
CA LEU A 136 3.73 -10.31 -3.62
C LEU A 136 2.60 -11.19 -3.06
N PRO A 137 2.87 -11.97 -2.00
CA PRO A 137 1.83 -12.69 -1.29
C PRO A 137 0.93 -11.73 -0.50
N VAL A 138 -0.32 -12.11 -0.23
CA VAL A 138 -1.30 -11.25 0.47
C VAL A 138 -0.82 -10.76 1.84
N GLY A 139 0.13 -11.46 2.47
CA GLY A 139 0.80 -11.01 3.69
C GLY A 139 1.53 -9.65 3.59
N PHE A 140 1.74 -9.10 2.39
CA PHE A 140 2.27 -7.75 2.18
C PHE A 140 1.18 -6.67 2.01
N CYS A 141 -0.08 -7.07 1.87
CA CYS A 141 -1.24 -6.19 1.72
C CYS A 141 -2.41 -6.69 2.57
N TRP A 142 -2.13 -7.24 3.75
CA TRP A 142 -3.12 -7.95 4.55
C TRP A 142 -4.18 -6.97 5.07
N ILE A 143 -5.45 -7.24 4.82
CA ILE A 143 -6.56 -6.48 5.40
C ILE A 143 -7.30 -7.42 6.36
N PHE A 144 -7.24 -7.16 7.67
CA PHE A 144 -7.69 -8.09 8.71
C PHE A 144 -9.18 -8.48 8.61
N ASP A 145 -10.04 -7.61 8.06
CA ASP A 145 -11.47 -7.84 7.90
C ASP A 145 -11.87 -8.30 6.49
N ARG A 146 -10.90 -8.74 5.68
CA ARG A 146 -11.13 -9.23 4.31
C ARG A 146 -11.17 -10.76 4.24
N GLU A 147 -12.32 -11.29 3.85
CA GLU A 147 -12.56 -12.73 3.71
C GLU A 147 -11.74 -13.38 2.59
N ASP A 148 -11.45 -12.65 1.51
CA ASP A 148 -10.65 -13.19 0.39
C ASP A 148 -9.24 -13.62 0.80
N ASN A 149 -8.71 -13.09 1.92
CA ASN A 149 -7.45 -13.53 2.48
C ASN A 149 -7.45 -15.03 2.84
N LEU A 150 -8.62 -15.59 3.18
CA LEU A 150 -8.80 -17.01 3.50
C LEU A 150 -8.60 -17.93 2.29
N ARG A 151 -8.62 -17.38 1.07
CA ARG A 151 -8.30 -18.13 -0.16
C ARG A 151 -6.81 -18.44 -0.27
N ALA A 152 -5.97 -17.71 0.45
CA ALA A 152 -4.53 -17.92 0.44
C ALA A 152 -4.12 -19.01 1.45
N PRO A 153 -3.05 -19.78 1.17
CA PRO A 153 -2.42 -20.62 2.19
C PRO A 153 -2.02 -19.79 3.42
N LYS A 154 -1.94 -20.45 4.58
CA LYS A 154 -1.42 -19.84 5.80
C LYS A 154 -0.04 -19.26 5.50
N GLN A 155 0.13 -17.98 5.79
CA GLN A 155 1.34 -17.24 5.46
C GLN A 155 1.67 -16.22 6.55
N GLN A 156 2.93 -15.77 6.55
CA GLN A 156 3.37 -14.68 7.39
C GLN A 156 2.71 -13.37 6.92
N VAL A 157 2.11 -12.65 7.85
CA VAL A 157 1.73 -11.24 7.62
C VAL A 157 2.96 -10.39 7.91
N TYR A 158 3.44 -9.69 6.88
CA TYR A 158 4.51 -8.71 6.97
C TYR A 158 3.94 -7.32 7.19
N ILE A 159 2.93 -6.95 6.40
CA ILE A 159 2.34 -5.62 6.35
C ILE A 159 0.82 -5.76 6.36
N GLU A 160 0.18 -5.11 7.32
CA GLU A 160 -1.28 -4.98 7.43
C GLU A 160 -1.72 -3.57 7.04
N GLN A 161 -2.79 -3.48 6.26
CA GLN A 161 -3.38 -2.24 5.77
C GLN A 161 -4.68 -1.95 6.54
N LEU A 162 -4.71 -0.86 7.31
CA LEU A 162 -5.86 -0.56 8.17
C LEU A 162 -7.01 0.15 7.43
N GLN A 163 -6.77 0.68 6.23
CA GLN A 163 -7.76 1.34 5.36
C GLN A 163 -8.49 2.50 6.06
N ALA A 164 -7.75 3.38 6.75
CA ALA A 164 -8.26 4.44 7.61
C ALA A 164 -9.21 5.42 6.88
N ALA A 165 -8.94 5.72 5.61
CA ALA A 165 -9.80 6.60 4.79
C ALA A 165 -11.24 6.06 4.63
N ARG A 166 -11.44 4.73 4.65
CA ARG A 166 -12.77 4.12 4.52
C ARG A 166 -13.66 4.42 5.74
N VAL A 167 -13.08 4.59 6.93
CA VAL A 167 -13.82 4.92 8.17
C VAL A 167 -14.48 6.30 8.06
N VAL A 168 -13.75 7.29 7.54
CA VAL A 168 -14.23 8.67 7.42
C VAL A 168 -15.40 8.75 6.44
N HIS A 169 -15.30 8.08 5.29
CA HIS A 169 -16.37 8.06 4.30
C HIS A 169 -17.62 7.27 4.74
N GLU A 170 -17.47 6.20 5.53
CA GLU A 170 -18.60 5.42 6.04
C GLU A 170 -19.42 6.19 7.08
N ASN A 171 -18.78 7.02 7.92
CA ASN A 171 -19.45 7.84 8.93
C ASN A 171 -20.28 9.00 8.34
N LEU A 172 -19.97 9.48 7.14
CA LEU A 172 -20.68 10.59 6.49
C LEU A 172 -21.97 10.17 5.76
N ARG A 173 -22.20 8.87 5.53
CA ARG A 173 -23.28 8.34 4.66
C ARG A 173 -24.50 7.80 5.42
N THR A 174 -24.63 8.02 6.73
CA THR A 174 -25.57 7.28 7.57
C THR A 174 -26.97 7.89 7.69
N SER A 175 -27.90 7.35 6.90
CA SER A 175 -29.36 7.29 7.17
C SER A 175 -29.92 5.93 6.70
N GLY A 176 -30.15 4.97 7.61
CA GLY A 176 -30.96 3.76 7.32
C GLY A 176 -30.45 2.39 7.85
N LYS A 177 -31.34 1.38 7.84
CA LYS A 177 -31.21 0.02 8.46
C LYS A 177 -29.94 -0.79 8.14
N LEU A 178 -29.16 -0.44 7.10
CA LEU A 178 -27.80 -1.00 6.87
C LEU A 178 -26.77 -0.54 7.93
N PHE A 179 -27.18 0.31 8.87
CA PHE A 179 -26.36 0.89 9.92
C PHE A 179 -25.70 -0.16 10.82
N SER A 180 -26.38 -1.25 11.19
CA SER A 180 -25.86 -2.21 12.18
C SER A 180 -24.66 -3.02 11.67
N ILE A 181 -24.72 -3.53 10.44
CA ILE A 181 -23.64 -4.31 9.81
C ILE A 181 -22.45 -3.41 9.45
N ARG A 182 -22.69 -2.16 9.01
CA ARG A 182 -21.60 -1.21 8.73
C ARG A 182 -20.94 -0.72 10.03
N LYS A 183 -21.73 -0.50 11.08
CA LYS A 183 -21.21 -0.21 12.42
C LYS A 183 -20.32 -1.34 12.93
N SER A 184 -20.63 -2.61 12.65
CA SER A 184 -19.77 -3.72 13.07
C SER A 184 -18.44 -3.81 12.29
N LYS A 185 -18.40 -3.46 11.00
CA LYS A 185 -17.14 -3.35 10.24
C LYS A 185 -16.26 -2.19 10.74
N VAL A 186 -16.85 -1.00 10.91
CA VAL A 186 -16.13 0.16 11.47
C VAL A 186 -15.64 -0.16 12.88
N GLN A 187 -16.48 -0.78 13.72
CA GLN A 187 -16.11 -1.15 15.09
C GLN A 187 -14.95 -2.15 15.11
N ARG A 188 -15.02 -3.23 14.32
CA ARG A 188 -13.91 -4.20 14.20
C ARG A 188 -12.59 -3.54 13.80
N ARG A 189 -12.65 -2.52 12.93
CA ARG A 189 -11.46 -1.74 12.52
C ARG A 189 -10.93 -0.85 13.63
N MET A 190 -11.81 -0.17 14.37
CA MET A 190 -11.41 0.58 15.56
C MET A 190 -10.80 -0.33 16.63
N ASP A 191 -11.37 -1.51 16.84
CA ASP A 191 -10.86 -2.49 17.79
C ASP A 191 -9.48 -3.01 17.37
N ARG A 192 -9.29 -3.27 16.06
CA ARG A 192 -7.98 -3.66 15.52
C ARG A 192 -6.93 -2.56 15.66
N ILE A 193 -7.31 -1.30 15.43
CA ILE A 193 -6.43 -0.14 15.65
C ILE A 193 -5.99 -0.11 17.12
N ARG A 194 -6.93 -0.21 18.07
CA ARG A 194 -6.62 -0.22 19.51
C ARG A 194 -5.71 -1.38 19.89
N GLU A 195 -5.95 -2.57 19.37
CA GLU A 195 -5.09 -3.74 19.61
C GLU A 195 -3.65 -3.48 19.13
N ILE A 196 -3.49 -2.85 17.97
CA ILE A 196 -2.18 -2.49 17.43
C ILE A 196 -1.52 -1.40 18.28
N GLU A 197 -2.25 -0.36 18.66
CA GLU A 197 -1.76 0.70 19.55
C GLU A 197 -1.30 0.12 20.88
N ASP A 198 -2.08 -0.79 21.45
CA ASP A 198 -1.73 -1.53 22.65
C ASP A 198 -0.41 -2.30 22.49
N ILE A 199 -0.21 -3.02 21.39
CA ILE A 199 1.03 -3.77 21.12
C ILE A 199 2.23 -2.82 20.93
N LEU A 200 2.03 -1.67 20.30
CA LEU A 200 3.09 -0.72 19.96
C LEU A 200 3.48 0.19 21.13
N PHE A 201 2.53 0.53 22.01
CA PHE A 201 2.71 1.60 23.01
C PHE A 201 2.56 1.17 24.48
N ARG A 202 2.14 -0.08 24.79
CA ARG A 202 2.05 -0.58 26.19
C ARG A 202 3.38 -0.64 26.95
N HIS A 203 4.53 -0.44 26.31
CA HIS A 203 5.84 -0.43 26.97
C HIS A 203 6.42 0.98 27.18
N SER A 204 5.69 2.04 26.81
CA SER A 204 6.15 3.43 27.00
C SER A 204 5.74 4.02 28.35
N SER A 205 4.91 3.31 29.14
CA SER A 205 4.33 3.81 30.40
C SER A 205 4.93 3.21 31.69
N ASP A 206 5.82 2.22 31.59
CA ASP A 206 6.53 1.64 32.76
C ASP A 206 7.96 2.18 32.93
N GLY A 207 8.29 3.26 32.22
CA GLY A 207 9.62 3.86 32.19
C GLY A 207 9.57 5.38 32.37
N SER A 208 9.01 5.86 33.48
CA SER A 208 9.14 7.25 33.93
C SER A 208 9.09 7.27 35.45
N LEU A 209 10.29 7.21 36.04
CA LEU A 209 10.73 7.60 37.40
C LEU A 209 9.72 7.52 38.56
#